data_AF-A0A961CH65-F1
#
_entry.id   AF-A0A961CH65-F1
#
_cell.length_a   1.000
_cell.length_b   1.000
_cell.length_c   1.000
_cell.angle_alpha   90.00
_cell.angle_beta   90.00
_cell.angle_gamma   90.00
#
_symmetry.space_group_name_H-M   'P 1'
#
loop_
_entity.id
_entity.type
_entity.pdbx_description
1 polymer ?
#
loop_
_entity_poly.entity_id
_entity_poly.type
_entity_poly.pdbx_seq_one_letter_code
_entity_poly.pdbx_strand_id
1 'polypeptide(L)'
;VGDFERHLGDLPRAGTRMVAFLGSTIGNFAPAERKHFLAELADTLQPGDTVLLGTDLVKDVARLEAAYDDAAGVTAAFNRNVLAVVNRELDADFAVDAFAHRAFFDTANEWIEMRLVSRDDQVVHIGALDL
;
A
#
# COMPACT_ATOMS: atom_id res chain seq x y z
N VAL A 1 -8.42 -6.94 -14.50
CA VAL A 1 -7.72 -6.35 -13.33
C VAL A 1 -6.58 -5.52 -13.86
N GLY A 2 -6.38 -4.30 -13.35
CA GLY A 2 -5.30 -3.41 -13.78
C GLY A 2 -4.40 -3.06 -12.60
N ASP A 3 -3.22 -2.56 -12.92
CA ASP A 3 -2.16 -2.15 -12.00
C ASP A 3 -1.65 -0.79 -12.47
N PHE A 4 -1.65 0.20 -11.57
CA PHE A 4 -1.27 1.58 -11.87
C PHE A 4 0.19 1.73 -12.27
N GLU A 5 1.06 0.78 -11.93
CA GLU A 5 2.47 0.81 -12.33
C GLU A 5 2.71 0.21 -13.72
N ARG A 6 1.67 -0.32 -14.38
CA ARG A 6 1.84 -1.07 -15.64
C ARG A 6 0.84 -0.70 -16.73
N HIS A 7 -0.36 -0.26 -16.34
CA HIS A 7 -1.51 -0.21 -17.24
C HIS A 7 -2.08 1.21 -17.42
N LEU A 8 -1.36 2.27 -17.04
CA LEU A 8 -1.81 3.65 -17.28
C LEU A 8 -2.00 3.95 -18.78
N GLY A 9 -1.18 3.33 -19.64
CA GLY A 9 -1.28 3.47 -21.09
C GLY A 9 -2.60 2.98 -21.67
N ASP A 10 -3.28 2.07 -20.98
CA ASP A 10 -4.54 1.45 -21.43
C ASP A 10 -5.77 2.33 -21.15
N LEU A 11 -5.60 3.44 -20.42
CA LEU A 11 -6.68 4.36 -20.11
C LEU A 11 -7.21 5.02 -21.39
N PRO A 12 -8.54 5.09 -21.59
CA PRO A 12 -9.13 5.77 -22.73
C PRO A 12 -8.69 7.25 -22.82
N ARG A 13 -8.37 7.69 -24.04
CA ARG A 13 -7.91 9.06 -24.34
C ARG A 13 -8.95 9.83 -25.15
N ALA A 14 -10.17 9.94 -24.62
CA ALA A 14 -11.29 10.59 -25.28
C ALA A 14 -11.78 11.81 -24.48
N GLY A 15 -12.00 12.93 -25.17
CA GLY A 15 -12.44 14.19 -24.57
C GLY A 15 -11.39 14.84 -23.68
N THR A 16 -11.80 15.89 -22.96
CA THR A 16 -11.01 16.53 -21.91
C THR A 16 -11.24 15.79 -20.59
N ARG A 17 -10.17 15.28 -19.98
CA ARG A 17 -10.25 14.39 -18.82
C ARG A 17 -9.81 15.08 -17.54
N MET A 18 -10.41 14.67 -16.43
CA MET A 18 -9.88 14.88 -15.09
C MET A 18 -9.50 13.52 -14.50
N VAL A 19 -8.22 13.30 -14.26
CA VAL A 19 -7.74 12.09 -13.57
C VAL A 19 -7.71 12.36 -12.07
N ALA A 20 -8.48 11.60 -11.30
CA ALA A 20 -8.52 11.72 -9.85
C ALA A 20 -7.75 10.57 -9.20
N PHE A 21 -6.73 10.89 -8.39
CA PHE A 21 -5.98 9.93 -7.59
C PHE A 21 -6.04 10.35 -6.12
N LEU A 22 -6.93 9.71 -5.37
CA LEU A 22 -7.40 10.19 -4.07
C LEU A 22 -6.99 9.26 -2.92
N GLY A 23 -7.32 9.68 -1.69
CA GLY A 23 -7.09 8.89 -0.48
C GLY A 23 -5.63 8.77 -0.05
N SER A 24 -4.73 9.58 -0.62
CA SER A 24 -3.29 9.50 -0.38
C SER A 24 -2.66 8.16 -0.75
N THR A 25 -3.29 7.41 -1.66
CA THR A 25 -2.76 6.13 -2.18
C THR A 25 -1.37 6.31 -2.81
N ILE A 26 -1.07 7.51 -3.32
CA ILE A 26 0.26 7.88 -3.81
C ILE A 26 1.37 7.75 -2.74
N GLY A 27 1.01 7.80 -1.47
CA GLY A 27 1.93 7.62 -0.35
C GLY A 27 2.43 6.19 -0.18
N ASN A 28 1.78 5.19 -0.80
CA ASN A 28 2.22 3.79 -0.74
C ASN A 28 3.44 3.50 -1.65
N PHE A 29 3.81 4.42 -2.54
CA PHE A 29 4.97 4.27 -3.40
C PHE A 29 6.22 4.84 -2.74
N ALA A 30 7.34 4.14 -2.84
CA ALA A 30 8.63 4.70 -2.46
C ALA A 30 8.95 5.94 -3.32
N PRO A 31 9.85 6.85 -2.90
CA PRO A 31 10.08 8.12 -3.60
C PRO A 31 10.44 7.97 -5.09
N ALA A 32 11.22 6.94 -5.44
CA ALA A 32 11.60 6.67 -6.83
C ALA A 32 10.41 6.17 -7.67
N GLU A 33 9.64 5.21 -7.14
CA GLU A 33 8.44 4.65 -7.78
C GLU A 33 7.38 5.73 -7.95
N ARG A 34 7.14 6.54 -6.92
CA ARG A 34 6.21 7.67 -6.95
C ARG A 34 6.56 8.67 -8.05
N LYS A 35 7.85 8.99 -8.19
CA LYS A 35 8.33 9.88 -9.25
C LYS A 35 8.08 9.28 -10.64
N HIS A 36 8.36 7.99 -10.79
CA HIS A 36 8.12 7.28 -12.05
C HIS A 36 6.63 7.25 -12.41
N PHE A 37 5.78 6.84 -11.48
CA PHE A 37 4.32 6.84 -11.65
C PHE A 37 3.78 8.21 -12.06
N LEU A 38 4.22 9.29 -11.40
CA LEU A 38 3.77 10.64 -11.74
C LEU A 38 4.23 11.07 -13.14
N ALA A 39 5.41 10.65 -13.58
CA ALA A 39 5.90 10.91 -14.93
C ALA A 39 5.07 10.16 -15.97
N GLU A 40 4.82 8.86 -15.75
CA GLU A 40 3.98 8.07 -16.65
C GLU A 40 2.55 8.60 -16.72
N LEU A 41 1.98 8.98 -15.58
CA LEU A 41 0.67 9.61 -15.53
C LEU A 41 0.66 10.88 -16.39
N ALA A 42 1.66 11.75 -16.23
CA ALA A 42 1.77 12.98 -17.02
C ALA A 42 1.87 12.70 -18.53
N ASP A 43 2.60 11.67 -18.94
CA ASP A 43 2.74 11.25 -20.35
C ASP A 43 1.42 10.72 -20.95
N THR A 44 0.47 10.30 -20.11
CA THR A 44 -0.87 9.92 -20.58
C THR A 44 -1.79 11.10 -20.85
N LEU A 45 -1.49 12.29 -20.33
CA LEU A 45 -2.37 13.47 -20.39
C LEU A 45 -2.23 14.21 -21.72
N GLN A 46 -3.30 14.88 -22.13
CA GLN A 46 -3.32 15.78 -23.27
C GLN A 46 -3.50 17.23 -22.81
N PRO A 47 -3.12 18.24 -23.62
CA PRO A 47 -3.41 19.63 -23.30
C PRO A 47 -4.90 19.84 -22.98
N GLY A 48 -5.18 20.43 -21.81
CA GLY A 48 -6.53 20.62 -21.28
C GLY A 48 -6.96 19.58 -20.26
N ASP A 49 -6.31 18.42 -20.20
CA ASP A 49 -6.52 17.45 -19.12
C ASP A 49 -6.04 18.01 -17.77
N THR A 50 -6.63 17.50 -16.69
CA THR A 50 -6.32 17.92 -15.31
C THR A 50 -6.09 16.73 -14.40
N VAL A 51 -5.31 16.93 -13.33
CA VAL A 51 -5.11 15.95 -12.27
C VAL A 51 -5.63 16.50 -10.95
N LEU A 52 -6.46 15.70 -10.28
CA LEU A 52 -6.86 15.93 -8.89
C LEU A 52 -6.14 14.90 -8.00
N LEU A 53 -5.14 15.36 -7.26
CA LEU A 53 -4.31 14.51 -6.40
C LEU A 53 -4.61 14.77 -4.92
N GLY A 54 -4.94 13.71 -4.18
CA GLY A 54 -5.07 13.76 -2.73
C GLY A 54 -3.80 13.27 -2.05
N THR A 55 -3.25 14.07 -1.14
CA THR A 55 -2.08 13.73 -0.31
C THR A 55 -2.39 13.97 1.16
N ASP A 56 -2.14 12.97 2.00
CA ASP A 56 -2.16 13.17 3.45
C ASP A 56 -0.87 13.87 3.89
N LEU A 57 -0.99 14.78 4.86
CA LEU A 57 0.10 15.65 5.29
C LEU A 57 0.72 15.18 6.60
N VAL A 58 2.00 15.50 6.81
CA VAL A 58 2.64 15.34 8.12
C VAL A 58 1.87 16.17 9.15
N LYS A 59 1.61 15.56 10.30
CA LYS A 59 0.87 16.12 11.43
C LYS A 59 1.36 15.46 12.71
N ASP A 60 0.65 15.68 13.82
CA ASP A 60 0.96 15.02 15.09
C ASP A 60 1.18 13.51 14.94
N VAL A 61 2.33 13.03 15.44
CA VAL A 61 2.79 11.64 15.26
C VAL A 61 1.83 10.67 15.93
N ALA A 62 1.38 10.96 17.15
CA ALA A 62 0.45 10.08 17.85
C ALA A 62 -0.87 9.93 17.09
N ARG A 63 -1.35 11.02 16.46
CA ARG A 63 -2.52 10.97 15.58
C ARG A 63 -2.28 10.14 14.31
N LEU A 64 -1.08 10.23 13.73
CA LEU A 64 -0.73 9.41 12.57
C LEU A 64 -0.67 7.94 12.95
N GLU A 65 0.03 7.57 14.03
CA GLU A 65 0.14 6.18 14.48
C GLU A 65 -1.22 5.60 14.87
N ALA A 66 -2.04 6.33 15.64
CA ALA A 66 -3.37 5.88 16.03
C ALA A 66 -4.34 5.66 14.86
N ALA A 67 -4.10 6.28 13.70
CA ALA A 67 -4.90 6.04 12.50
C ALA A 67 -4.59 4.68 11.84
N TYR A 68 -3.42 4.09 12.13
CA TYR A 68 -2.98 2.80 11.61
C TYR A 68 -2.86 1.72 12.70
N ASP A 69 -3.00 2.08 13.98
CA ASP A 69 -3.11 1.16 15.12
C ASP A 69 -4.39 1.48 15.91
N ASP A 70 -5.55 1.23 15.27
CA ASP A 70 -6.84 1.53 15.89
C ASP A 70 -7.16 0.59 17.05
N ALA A 71 -7.78 1.14 18.11
CA ALA A 71 -8.11 0.40 19.33
C ALA A 71 -9.11 -0.76 19.11
N ALA A 72 -9.84 -0.77 17.99
CA ALA A 72 -10.74 -1.87 17.63
C ALA A 72 -10.02 -3.05 16.96
N GLY A 73 -8.73 -2.89 16.61
CA GLY A 73 -7.89 -3.92 15.99
C GLY A 73 -8.22 -4.19 14.53
N VAL A 74 -8.95 -3.29 13.85
CA VAL A 74 -9.37 -3.48 12.46
C VAL A 74 -8.18 -3.44 11.52
N THR A 75 -7.27 -2.48 11.70
CA THR A 75 -6.06 -2.33 10.89
C THR A 75 -5.08 -3.48 11.15
N ALA A 76 -5.02 -3.98 12.37
CA ALA A 76 -4.24 -5.18 12.70
C ALA A 76 -4.78 -6.43 12.00
N ALA A 77 -6.10 -6.60 11.94
CA ALA A 77 -6.73 -7.69 11.18
C ALA A 77 -6.48 -7.54 9.67
N PHE A 78 -6.60 -6.32 9.14
CA PHE A 78 -6.29 -6.02 7.73
C PHE A 78 -4.85 -6.35 7.38
N ASN A 79 -3.87 -5.91 8.19
CA ASN A 79 -2.45 -6.16 7.94
C ASN A 79 -2.15 -7.68 7.95
N ARG A 80 -2.67 -8.41 8.94
CA ARG A 80 -2.51 -9.87 9.05
C ARG A 80 -3.16 -10.66 7.92
N ASN A 81 -4.20 -10.12 7.28
CA ASN A 81 -4.89 -10.78 6.18
C ASN A 81 -3.97 -11.11 5.01
N VAL A 82 -2.87 -10.37 4.80
CA VAL A 82 -1.89 -10.69 3.74
C VAL A 82 -1.33 -12.11 3.92
N LEU A 83 -1.07 -12.55 5.15
CA LEU A 83 -0.58 -13.90 5.44
C LEU A 83 -1.66 -14.94 5.14
N ALA A 84 -2.93 -14.66 5.47
CA ALA A 84 -4.04 -15.54 5.14
C ALA A 84 -4.27 -15.65 3.62
N VAL A 85 -4.03 -14.57 2.86
CA VAL A 85 -4.03 -14.61 1.39
C VAL A 85 -2.89 -15.49 0.89
N VAL A 86 -1.67 -15.31 1.39
CA VAL A 86 -0.52 -16.15 1.01
C VAL A 86 -0.78 -17.63 1.31
N ASN A 87 -1.30 -17.96 2.48
CA ASN A 87 -1.69 -19.33 2.83
C ASN A 87 -2.65 -19.95 1.80
N ARG A 88 -3.68 -19.20 1.41
CA ARG A 88 -4.70 -19.69 0.49
C ARG A 88 -4.21 -19.77 -0.97
N GLU A 89 -3.50 -18.75 -1.45
CA GLU A 89 -3.14 -18.64 -2.86
C GLU A 89 -1.85 -19.40 -3.21
N LEU A 90 -0.94 -19.57 -2.24
CA LEU A 90 0.39 -20.18 -2.45
C LEU A 90 0.60 -21.46 -1.63
N ASP A 91 -0.46 -22.04 -1.07
CA ASP A 91 -0.40 -23.25 -0.22
C ASP A 91 0.64 -23.12 0.91
N ALA A 92 0.56 -22.00 1.63
CA ALA A 92 1.45 -21.70 2.75
C ALA A 92 0.77 -21.94 4.11
N ASP A 93 1.57 -22.03 5.17
CA ASP A 93 1.11 -22.41 6.50
C ASP A 93 1.45 -21.37 7.60
N PHE A 94 1.49 -20.08 7.27
CA PHE A 94 1.67 -19.02 8.26
C PHE A 94 0.66 -19.15 9.41
N ALA A 95 1.16 -19.26 10.64
CA ALA A 95 0.36 -19.12 11.85
C ALA A 95 0.00 -17.64 12.06
N VAL A 96 -1.05 -17.16 11.39
CA VAL A 96 -1.41 -15.73 11.31
C VAL A 96 -1.48 -15.03 12.68
N ASP A 97 -1.98 -15.72 13.71
CA ASP A 97 -2.10 -15.18 15.07
C ASP A 97 -0.77 -15.10 15.85
N ALA A 98 0.28 -15.74 15.36
CA ALA A 98 1.64 -15.61 15.89
C ALA A 98 2.32 -14.29 15.49
N PHE A 99 1.73 -13.51 14.58
CA PHE A 99 2.27 -12.23 14.14
C PHE A 99 1.55 -11.06 14.82
N ALA A 100 2.31 -10.21 15.51
CA ALA A 100 1.83 -8.94 16.03
C ALA A 100 1.86 -7.86 14.94
N HIS A 101 0.76 -7.12 14.80
CA HIS A 101 0.75 -5.87 14.05
C HIS A 101 1.56 -4.81 14.81
N ARG A 102 2.35 -4.03 14.07
CA ARG A 102 3.06 -2.85 14.59
C ARG A 102 2.98 -1.75 13.54
N ALA A 103 2.31 -0.64 13.87
CA ALA A 103 2.38 0.60 13.11
C ALA A 103 3.27 1.61 13.85
N PHE A 104 4.09 2.34 13.12
CA PHE A 104 4.87 3.45 13.69
C PHE A 104 5.22 4.47 12.60
N PHE A 105 5.45 5.71 13.02
CA PHE A 105 5.92 6.76 12.12
C PHE A 105 7.44 6.72 11.97
N ASP A 106 7.91 6.53 10.75
CA ASP A 106 9.32 6.69 10.39
C ASP A 106 9.62 8.18 10.21
N THR A 107 10.30 8.79 11.18
CA THR A 107 10.64 10.21 11.16
C THR A 107 11.73 10.56 10.13
N ALA A 108 12.55 9.60 9.71
CA ALA A 108 13.59 9.86 8.72
C ALA A 108 13.00 9.97 7.31
N ASN A 109 11.96 9.18 7.03
CA ASN A 109 11.30 9.14 5.73
C ASN A 109 9.94 9.87 5.68
N GLU A 110 9.43 10.29 6.85
CA GLU A 110 8.15 10.98 7.04
C GLU A 110 6.91 10.19 6.57
N TRP A 111 6.86 8.89 6.85
CA TRP A 111 5.69 8.04 6.55
C TRP A 111 5.33 7.08 7.68
N ILE A 112 4.14 6.49 7.61
CA ILE A 112 3.75 5.38 8.47
C ILE A 112 4.23 4.07 7.86
N GLU A 113 4.87 3.23 8.67
CA GLU A 113 5.12 1.84 8.33
C GLU A 113 4.18 0.91 9.10
N MET A 114 3.66 -0.11 8.42
CA MET A 114 2.98 -1.23 9.05
C MET A 114 3.84 -2.49 8.89
N ARG A 115 4.09 -3.17 10.00
CA ARG A 115 4.88 -4.41 10.03
C ARG A 115 4.12 -5.53 10.72
N LEU A 116 4.45 -6.76 10.35
CA LEU A 116 4.06 -7.97 11.06
C LEU A 116 5.31 -8.54 11.75
N VAL A 117 5.27 -8.58 13.08
CA VAL A 117 6.39 -9.03 13.92
C VAL A 117 6.05 -10.40 14.46
N SER A 118 6.83 -11.42 14.13
CA SER A 118 6.64 -12.74 14.73
C SER A 118 6.88 -12.70 16.24
N ARG A 119 6.02 -13.35 17.01
CA ARG A 119 6.15 -13.45 18.47
C ARG A 119 7.13 -14.52 18.91
N ASP A 120 7.26 -15.56 18.10
CA ASP A 120 8.10 -16.72 18.34
C ASP A 120 8.82 -17.12 17.05
N ASP A 121 9.78 -18.03 17.12
CA ASP A 121 10.40 -18.62 15.93
C ASP A 121 9.34 -19.36 15.11
N GLN A 122 9.29 -19.11 13.80
CA GLN A 122 8.35 -19.74 12.86
C GLN A 122 9.13 -20.46 11.77
N VAL A 123 8.69 -21.66 11.42
CA VAL A 123 9.02 -22.31 10.16
C VAL A 123 7.74 -22.26 9.34
N VAL A 124 7.83 -21.70 8.14
CA VAL A 124 6.70 -21.56 7.23
C VAL A 124 7.08 -22.26 5.94
N HIS A 125 6.25 -23.20 5.52
CA HIS A 125 6.34 -23.83 4.21
C HIS A 125 5.48 -23.04 3.22
N ILE A 126 5.98 -22.87 2.00
CA ILE A 126 5.20 -22.30 0.89
C ILE A 126 5.16 -23.35 -0.21
N GLY A 127 4.12 -24.18 -0.18
CA GLY A 127 4.00 -25.36 -1.04
C GLY A 127 4.05 -25.04 -2.52
N ALA A 128 3.41 -23.95 -2.96
CA ALA A 128 3.42 -23.56 -4.38
C ALA A 128 4.81 -23.15 -4.92
N LEU A 129 5.78 -22.89 -4.03
CA LEU A 129 7.12 -22.45 -4.38
C LEU A 129 8.21 -23.47 -3.99
N ASP A 130 7.85 -24.59 -3.36
CA ASP A 130 8.78 -25.55 -2.74
C ASP A 130 9.79 -24.86 -1.79
N LEU A 131 9.34 -23.85 -1.03
CA LEU A 131 10.14 -23.08 -0.07
C LEU A 131 9.85 -23.44 1.39
#